data_AF-A0A4P5Y0X4-F1
#
_entry.id   AF-A0A4P5Y0X4-F1
#
_cell.length_a   1.000
_cell.length_b   1.000
_cell.length_c   1.000
_cell.angle_alpha   90.00
_cell.angle_beta   90.00
_cell.angle_gamma   90.00
#
_symmetry.space_group_name_H-M   'P 1'
#
loop_
_entity.id
_entity.type
_entity.pdbx_description
1 polymer ?
#
loop_
_entity_poly.entity_id
_entity_poly.type
_entity_poly.pdbx_seq_one_letter_code
_entity_poly.pdbx_strand_id
1 'polypeptide(L)'
;MNRTYDSSAPAVVLAAATGPFNTSFTVSITFSEPVNGFTASDLVVTNGSASGLVGTGAGPYQTFITPASDGEVRIDVPANAATDLAGNLNTAANQLVRTYKAASVESSKTACALGSGLSVVLIGILLMLRSRSSIHGTS
;
A
#
# COMPACT_ATOMS: atom_id res chain seq x y z
N MET A 1 30.36 26.02 -38.68
CA MET A 1 29.57 25.91 -37.43
C MET A 1 28.89 24.55 -37.47
N ASN A 2 29.28 23.60 -36.61
CA ASN A 2 28.68 22.27 -36.60
C ASN A 2 27.68 22.22 -35.43
N ARG A 3 26.41 22.53 -35.73
CA ARG A 3 25.30 22.32 -34.79
C ARG A 3 25.00 20.83 -34.82
N THR A 4 25.63 20.06 -33.93
CA THR A 4 25.32 18.64 -33.76
C THR A 4 23.90 18.57 -33.20
N TYR A 5 22.94 18.38 -34.10
CA TYR A 5 21.55 18.12 -33.76
C TYR A 5 21.51 16.68 -33.25
N ASP A 6 21.33 16.52 -31.94
CA ASP A 6 21.01 15.23 -31.36
C ASP A 6 19.51 15.04 -31.44
N SER A 7 19.08 13.99 -32.14
CA SER A 7 17.67 13.63 -32.33
C SER A 7 17.27 12.41 -31.52
N SER A 8 18.13 11.94 -30.61
CA SER A 8 17.89 10.74 -29.83
C SER A 8 16.96 11.07 -28.66
N ALA A 9 15.78 10.45 -28.65
CA ALA A 9 14.85 10.60 -27.54
C ALA A 9 15.29 9.71 -26.36
N PRO A 10 15.33 10.21 -25.12
CA PRO A 10 15.64 9.38 -23.96
C PRO A 10 14.63 8.25 -23.78
N ALA A 11 15.11 7.00 -23.75
CA ALA A 11 14.30 5.84 -23.41
C ALA A 11 14.18 5.69 -21.90
N VAL A 12 13.07 5.13 -21.41
CA VAL A 12 12.80 5.00 -19.96
C VAL A 12 12.58 3.54 -19.58
N VAL A 13 13.29 3.10 -18.55
CA VAL A 13 13.17 1.75 -18.00
C VAL A 13 12.72 1.83 -16.55
N LEU A 14 11.66 1.09 -16.23
CA LEU A 14 11.12 0.95 -14.88
C LEU A 14 11.51 -0.40 -14.29
N ALA A 15 12.02 -0.38 -13.06
CA ALA A 15 12.37 -1.58 -12.32
C ALA A 15 11.89 -1.49 -10.87
N ALA A 16 11.47 -2.61 -10.31
CA ALA A 16 11.17 -2.76 -8.88
C ALA A 16 11.43 -4.21 -8.49
N ALA A 17 11.52 -4.46 -7.18
CA ALA A 17 11.58 -5.82 -6.67
C ALA A 17 10.43 -6.69 -7.24
N THR A 18 10.66 -7.98 -7.33
CA THR A 18 9.66 -8.97 -7.78
C THR A 18 9.22 -9.80 -6.58
N GLY A 19 7.92 -9.97 -6.39
CA GLY A 19 7.38 -10.75 -5.28
C GLY A 19 6.02 -10.22 -4.82
N PRO A 20 5.40 -10.87 -3.81
CA PRO A 20 4.20 -10.35 -3.20
C PRO A 20 4.53 -9.09 -2.41
N PHE A 21 3.87 -7.98 -2.75
CA PHE A 21 3.96 -6.74 -1.98
C PHE A 21 2.82 -6.69 -0.97
N ASN A 22 3.15 -6.53 0.31
CA ASN A 22 2.20 -6.30 1.39
C ASN A 22 2.39 -4.93 2.06
N THR A 23 3.36 -4.15 1.59
CA THR A 23 3.64 -2.77 2.03
C THR A 23 3.98 -1.89 0.81
N SER A 24 4.26 -0.61 1.06
CA SER A 24 4.89 0.26 0.07
C SER A 24 6.23 -0.31 -0.41
N PHE A 25 6.61 0.05 -1.64
CA PHE A 25 7.83 -0.43 -2.28
C PHE A 25 8.50 0.65 -3.11
N THR A 26 9.80 0.46 -3.37
CA THR A 26 10.59 1.38 -4.18
C THR A 26 10.56 0.97 -5.65
N VAL A 27 10.33 1.94 -6.52
CA VAL A 27 10.51 1.82 -7.96
C VAL A 27 11.74 2.64 -8.36
N SER A 28 12.55 2.03 -9.22
CA SER A 28 13.70 2.63 -9.89
C SER A 28 13.32 2.99 -11.33
N ILE A 29 13.57 4.24 -11.72
CA ILE A 29 13.37 4.74 -13.08
C ILE A 29 14.73 5.15 -13.63
N THR A 30 15.13 4.59 -14.77
CA THR A 30 16.39 4.92 -15.44
C THR A 30 16.12 5.41 -16.84
N PHE A 31 16.73 6.54 -17.20
CA PHE A 31 16.72 7.08 -18.55
C PHE A 31 17.98 6.62 -19.29
N SER A 32 17.91 6.47 -20.62
CA SER A 32 19.09 6.14 -21.43
C SER A 32 20.13 7.26 -21.44
N GLU A 33 19.71 8.49 -21.18
CA GLU A 33 20.54 9.70 -21.21
C GLU A 33 20.10 10.70 -20.12
N PRO A 34 20.95 11.68 -19.76
CA PRO A 34 20.60 12.66 -18.74
C PRO A 34 19.38 13.51 -19.11
N VAL A 35 18.39 13.57 -18.21
CA VAL A 35 17.19 14.37 -18.39
C VAL A 35 16.99 15.39 -17.27
N ASN A 36 16.20 16.42 -17.59
CA ASN A 36 15.81 17.51 -16.72
C ASN A 36 14.28 17.60 -16.69
N GLY A 37 13.75 18.16 -15.59
CA GLY A 37 12.32 18.43 -15.44
C GLY A 37 11.46 17.25 -15.00
N PHE A 38 12.03 16.05 -14.81
CA PHE A 38 11.29 14.88 -14.34
C PHE A 38 10.94 15.00 -12.84
N THR A 39 9.66 14.88 -12.51
CA THR A 39 9.13 14.97 -11.15
C THR A 39 8.17 13.81 -10.83
N ALA A 40 7.80 13.66 -9.56
CA ALA A 40 6.85 12.63 -9.15
C ALA A 40 5.44 12.80 -9.77
N SER A 41 5.09 14.03 -10.16
CA SER A 41 3.80 14.35 -10.80
C SER A 41 3.71 13.84 -12.23
N ASP A 42 4.84 13.56 -12.87
CA ASP A 42 4.90 13.03 -14.23
C ASP A 42 4.68 11.51 -14.26
N LEU A 43 4.68 10.85 -13.10
CA LEU A 43 4.37 9.44 -12.96
C LEU A 43 2.86 9.21 -12.92
N VAL A 44 2.40 8.25 -13.73
CA VAL A 44 1.02 7.78 -13.67
C VAL A 44 1.00 6.47 -12.89
N VAL A 45 0.38 6.49 -11.71
CA VAL A 45 0.22 5.32 -10.85
C VAL A 45 -1.25 4.98 -10.72
N THR A 46 -1.63 3.78 -11.16
CA THR A 46 -2.97 3.23 -10.94
C THR A 46 -2.98 2.35 -9.70
N ASN A 47 -4.03 2.45 -8.88
CA ASN A 47 -4.19 1.73 -7.61
C ASN A 47 -3.06 2.02 -6.60
N GLY A 48 -2.53 3.24 -6.61
CA GLY A 48 -1.51 3.70 -5.67
C GLY A 48 -1.09 5.14 -5.94
N SER A 49 -0.08 5.60 -5.20
CA SER A 49 0.51 6.94 -5.35
C SER A 49 2.05 6.87 -5.31
N ALA A 50 2.69 7.75 -6.08
CA ALA A 50 4.14 7.96 -6.04
C ALA A 50 4.50 9.10 -5.09
N SER A 51 5.63 8.97 -4.39
CA SER A 51 6.13 9.98 -3.46
C SER A 51 7.64 9.91 -3.31
N GLY A 52 8.23 10.99 -2.78
CA GLY A 52 9.66 11.02 -2.43
C GLY A 52 10.59 10.71 -3.60
N LEU A 53 10.26 11.18 -4.82
CA LEU A 53 11.11 10.99 -5.99
C LEU A 53 12.45 11.68 -5.75
N VAL A 54 13.53 10.92 -5.83
CA VAL A 54 14.91 11.41 -5.70
C VAL A 54 15.74 10.83 -6.84
N GLY A 55 16.53 11.67 -7.50
CA GLY A 55 17.36 11.27 -8.64
C GLY A 55 17.70 12.47 -9.51
N THR A 56 18.71 12.32 -10.35
CA THR A 56 19.18 13.37 -11.27
C THR A 56 19.82 12.75 -12.51
N GLY A 57 19.94 13.53 -13.59
CA GLY A 57 20.60 13.10 -14.81
C GLY A 57 19.90 11.90 -15.44
N ALA A 58 20.63 10.83 -15.69
CA ALA A 58 20.07 9.61 -16.30
C ALA A 58 19.39 8.69 -15.26
N GLY A 59 19.45 9.05 -13.98
CA GLY A 59 19.01 8.20 -12.88
C GLY A 59 20.13 7.30 -12.31
N PRO A 60 19.77 6.28 -11.53
CA PRO A 60 18.40 5.87 -11.23
C PRO A 60 17.66 6.91 -10.37
N TYR A 61 16.42 7.18 -10.76
CA TYR A 61 15.46 7.90 -9.93
C TYR A 61 14.71 6.89 -9.06
N GLN A 62 14.65 7.16 -7.77
CA GLN A 62 13.99 6.31 -6.79
C GLN A 62 12.71 7.00 -6.32
N THR A 63 11.59 6.29 -6.35
CA THR A 63 10.31 6.77 -5.79
C THR A 63 9.66 5.69 -4.95
N PHE A 64 8.90 6.11 -3.94
CA PHE A 64 8.08 5.23 -3.12
C PHE A 64 6.67 5.14 -3.71
N ILE A 65 6.27 3.92 -4.05
CA ILE A 65 4.90 3.60 -4.43
C ILE A 65 4.15 3.09 -3.21
N THR A 66 3.04 3.75 -2.90
CA THR A 66 2.10 3.34 -1.85
C THR A 66 0.84 2.80 -2.51
N PRO A 67 0.63 1.47 -2.53
CA PRO A 67 -0.60 0.87 -3.05
C PRO A 67 -1.82 1.32 -2.24
N ALA A 68 -2.95 1.53 -2.92
CA ALA A 68 -4.19 1.98 -2.29
C ALA A 68 -5.08 0.81 -1.84
N SER A 69 -5.09 -0.30 -2.58
CA SER A 69 -5.91 -1.48 -2.32
C SER A 69 -5.31 -2.74 -2.94
N ASP A 70 -5.76 -3.90 -2.46
CA ASP A 70 -5.39 -5.20 -3.01
C ASP A 70 -5.64 -5.27 -4.51
N GLY A 71 -4.68 -5.83 -5.26
CA GLY A 71 -4.76 -5.98 -6.71
C GLY A 71 -3.52 -5.52 -7.43
N GLU A 72 -3.66 -5.26 -8.73
CA GLU A 72 -2.57 -4.77 -9.57
C GLU A 72 -2.33 -3.28 -9.34
N VAL A 73 -1.07 -2.93 -9.16
CA VAL A 73 -0.53 -1.57 -9.16
C VAL A 73 0.22 -1.40 -10.46
N ARG A 74 -0.16 -0.40 -11.25
CA ARG A 74 0.45 -0.11 -12.56
C ARG A 74 1.16 1.22 -12.47
N ILE A 75 2.41 1.24 -12.93
CA ILE A 75 3.27 2.42 -12.93
C ILE A 75 3.72 2.68 -14.36
N ASP A 76 3.49 3.90 -14.82
CA ASP A 76 3.84 4.37 -16.15
C ASP A 76 4.61 5.69 -16.07
N VAL A 77 5.54 5.86 -17.00
CA VAL A 77 6.12 7.16 -17.35
C VAL A 77 5.65 7.48 -18.76
N PRO A 78 4.79 8.49 -18.96
CA PRO A 78 4.32 8.87 -20.29
C PRO A 78 5.46 9.44 -21.13
N ALA A 79 5.24 9.52 -22.43
CA ALA A 79 6.13 10.28 -23.30
C ALA A 79 6.08 11.77 -22.92
N ASN A 80 7.18 12.49 -23.12
CA ASN A 80 7.30 13.92 -22.85
C ASN A 80 7.20 14.32 -21.36
N ALA A 81 7.46 13.40 -20.45
CA ALA A 81 7.60 13.63 -19.01
C ALA A 81 8.92 14.31 -18.63
N ALA A 82 9.96 14.16 -19.44
CA ALA A 82 11.29 14.69 -19.19
C ALA A 82 11.95 15.13 -20.49
N THR A 83 12.87 16.09 -20.41
CA THR A 83 13.61 16.63 -21.56
C THR A 83 15.10 16.48 -21.34
N ASP A 84 15.87 16.07 -22.34
CA ASP A 84 17.32 16.05 -22.27
C ASP A 84 17.95 17.45 -22.40
N LEU A 85 19.29 17.51 -22.41
CA LEU A 85 20.03 18.76 -22.64
C LEU A 85 19.94 19.29 -24.08
N ALA A 86 19.61 18.45 -25.04
CA ALA A 86 19.45 18.80 -26.46
C ALA A 86 18.02 19.29 -26.81
N GLY A 87 17.06 19.13 -25.89
CA GLY A 87 15.66 19.48 -26.07
C GLY A 87 14.77 18.31 -26.52
N ASN A 88 15.28 17.08 -26.57
CA ASN A 88 14.50 15.90 -26.92
C ASN A 88 13.68 15.42 -25.72
N LEU A 89 12.42 15.09 -26.01
CA LEU A 89 11.47 14.57 -25.03
C LEU A 89 11.62 13.05 -24.91
N ASN A 90 11.45 12.51 -23.69
CA ASN A 90 11.55 11.08 -23.48
C ASN A 90 10.42 10.31 -24.20
N THR A 91 10.70 9.05 -24.56
CA THR A 91 9.66 8.12 -24.99
C THR A 91 8.92 7.53 -23.80
N ALA A 92 7.69 7.06 -24.00
CA ALA A 92 6.95 6.37 -22.94
C ALA A 92 7.71 5.11 -22.48
N ALA A 93 7.68 4.85 -21.17
CA ALA A 93 8.25 3.62 -20.61
C ALA A 93 7.38 2.40 -20.92
N ASN A 94 7.98 1.22 -20.87
CA ASN A 94 7.20 -0.01 -20.70
C ASN A 94 6.55 -0.01 -19.31
N GLN A 95 5.23 -0.23 -19.28
CA GLN A 95 4.45 -0.27 -18.04
C GLN A 95 5.01 -1.30 -17.05
N LEU A 96 5.17 -0.87 -15.80
CA LEU A 96 5.54 -1.75 -14.70
C LEU A 96 4.27 -2.17 -13.94
N VAL A 97 4.03 -3.47 -13.83
CA VAL A 97 2.88 -4.03 -13.09
C VAL A 97 3.38 -4.81 -11.88
N ARG A 98 2.76 -4.57 -10.71
CA ARG A 98 3.03 -5.31 -9.47
C ARG A 98 1.73 -5.70 -8.77
N THR A 99 1.71 -6.88 -8.18
CA THR A 99 0.56 -7.33 -7.38
C THR A 99 0.77 -6.97 -5.92
N TYR A 100 -0.15 -6.19 -5.38
CA TYR A 100 -0.24 -5.88 -3.96
C TYR A 100 -1.33 -6.71 -3.30
N LYS A 101 -1.02 -7.22 -2.11
CA LYS A 101 -1.96 -7.89 -1.24
C LYS A 101 -1.62 -7.49 0.19
N ALA A 102 -2.49 -6.69 0.80
CA ALA A 102 -2.39 -6.36 2.21
C ALA A 102 -2.30 -7.66 3.02
N ALA A 103 -1.41 -7.68 4.01
CA ALA A 103 -1.45 -8.73 5.00
C ALA A 103 -2.83 -8.68 5.66
N SER A 104 -3.54 -9.82 5.71
CA SER A 104 -4.80 -9.90 6.44
C SER A 104 -4.52 -9.43 7.87
N VAL A 105 -5.03 -8.25 8.22
CA VAL A 105 -5.16 -7.85 9.61
C VAL A 105 -6.34 -8.65 10.15
N GLU A 106 -6.08 -9.93 10.44
CA GLU A 106 -6.99 -10.75 11.23
C GLU A 106 -7.41 -9.89 12.42
N SER A 107 -8.71 -9.56 12.49
CA SER A 107 -9.25 -8.72 13.55
C SER A 107 -8.69 -9.25 14.86
N SER A 108 -7.99 -8.39 15.61
CA SER A 108 -7.76 -8.63 17.03
C SER A 108 -9.13 -8.87 17.62
N LYS A 109 -9.46 -10.15 17.80
CA LYS A 109 -10.57 -10.56 18.62
C LYS A 109 -10.19 -10.10 20.01
N THR A 110 -10.64 -8.91 20.40
CA THR A 110 -10.73 -8.55 21.81
C THR A 110 -11.66 -9.57 22.42
N ALA A 111 -11.09 -10.67 22.92
CA ALA A 111 -11.80 -11.57 23.79
C ALA A 111 -12.14 -10.76 25.05
N CYS A 112 -13.41 -10.39 25.20
CA CYS A 112 -13.94 -10.00 26.49
C CYS A 112 -13.99 -11.27 27.34
N ALA A 113 -12.92 -11.56 28.09
CA ALA A 113 -12.84 -12.70 28.98
C ALA A 113 -12.53 -12.23 30.39
N LEU A 114 -13.58 -11.81 31.13
CA LEU A 114 -13.68 -12.03 32.57
C LEU A 114 -15.14 -12.38 32.92
N GLY A 115 -15.36 -13.66 33.19
CA GLY A 115 -16.28 -14.08 34.25
C GLY A 115 -17.76 -14.17 33.88
N SER A 116 -18.23 -15.41 33.82
CA SER A 116 -19.60 -15.80 34.15
C SER A 116 -20.22 -14.92 35.24
N GLY A 117 -21.30 -14.21 34.91
CA GLY A 117 -22.22 -13.65 35.88
C GLY A 117 -22.99 -14.77 36.59
N LEU A 118 -22.33 -15.50 37.49
CA LEU A 118 -23.01 -16.32 38.49
C LEU A 118 -23.05 -15.49 39.77
N SER A 119 -24.14 -14.76 39.97
CA SER A 119 -24.41 -14.04 41.21
C SER A 119 -24.57 -15.06 42.35
N VAL A 120 -23.53 -15.22 43.17
CA VAL A 120 -23.61 -15.96 44.43
C VAL A 120 -23.07 -15.07 45.54
N VAL A 121 -24.02 -14.37 46.17
CA VAL A 121 -23.87 -13.65 47.44
C VAL A 121 -23.52 -14.68 48.52
N LEU A 122 -22.38 -14.52 49.19
CA LEU A 122 -22.10 -15.26 50.41
C LEU A 122 -21.26 -14.45 51.39
N ILE A 123 -21.91 -13.65 52.23
CA ILE A 123 -21.61 -13.56 53.67
C ILE A 123 -22.94 -13.28 54.40
N GLY A 124 -23.36 -14.21 55.25
CA GLY A 124 -24.29 -13.93 56.34
C GLY A 124 -25.75 -14.27 56.11
N ILE A 125 -26.13 -15.55 56.20
CA ILE A 125 -27.13 -16.05 57.15
C ILE A 125 -27.31 -17.56 56.95
N LEU A 126 -27.13 -18.23 58.07
CA LEU A 126 -27.28 -19.64 58.34
C LEU A 126 -28.76 -20.05 58.18
N LEU A 127 -28.98 -21.25 57.60
CA LEU A 127 -30.06 -22.20 57.95
C LEU A 127 -31.37 -22.20 57.14
N MET A 128 -31.61 -23.35 56.48
CA MET A 128 -32.92 -24.04 56.26
C MET A 128 -33.92 -23.37 55.29
N LEU A 129 -34.67 -24.04 54.42
CA LEU A 129 -34.86 -25.43 54.05
C LEU A 129 -35.63 -25.38 52.71
N ARG A 130 -35.27 -26.22 51.73
CA ARG A 130 -36.05 -26.38 50.49
C ARG A 130 -37.40 -27.02 50.81
N SER A 131 -38.52 -26.41 50.44
CA SER A 131 -39.75 -27.18 50.18
C SER A 131 -40.70 -26.46 49.24
N ARG A 132 -41.40 -27.28 48.44
CA ARG A 132 -42.07 -26.97 47.18
C ARG A 132 -43.43 -26.30 47.36
N SER A 133 -43.81 -25.59 46.30
CA SER A 133 -45.16 -25.28 45.81
C SER A 133 -46.36 -25.66 46.67
N SER A 134 -47.14 -24.63 47.00
CA SER A 134 -48.56 -24.63 47.32
C SER A 134 -49.36 -25.66 46.51
N ILE A 135 -50.08 -26.57 47.18
CA ILE A 135 -51.32 -27.18 46.68
C ILE A 135 -52.22 -27.71 47.81
N HIS A 136 -53.46 -27.20 47.81
CA HIS A 136 -54.75 -27.84 48.14
C HIS A 136 -55.04 -28.30 49.58
N GLY A 137 -56.06 -27.67 50.16
CA GLY A 137 -56.75 -28.14 51.37
C GLY A 137 -57.82 -29.20 51.10
N THR A 138 -58.19 -29.90 52.18
CA THR A 138 -59.40 -30.69 52.51
C THR A 138 -59.05 -31.30 53.89
N SER A 139 -59.87 -31.39 54.92
CA SER A 139 -61.31 -31.26 55.14
C SER A 139 -61.52 -30.96 56.63
#